data_AF-A0A959KZ87-F1
#
_entry.id   AF-A0A959KZ87-F1
#
_cell.length_a   1.000
_cell.length_b   1.000
_cell.length_c   1.000
_cell.angle_alpha   90.00
_cell.angle_beta   90.00
_cell.angle_gamma   90.00
#
_symmetry.space_group_name_H-M   'P 1'
#
loop_
_entity.id
_entity.type
_entity.pdbx_description
1 polymer ?
#
loop_
_entity_poly.entity_id
_entity_poly.type
_entity_poly.pdbx_seq_one_letter_code
_entity_poly.pdbx_strand_id
1 'polypeptide(L)'
;VSARWVFQRPPIESKIQSFLDEGSSTALTIVYEDFIKDFQGTIVQIAKFVGVDLDHTKIELPYYEKLADDISDHWTERFRIELQKDWSNIIW
;
A
#
# COMPACT_ATOMS: atom_id res chain seq x y z
N VAL A 1 -10.97 -34.51 -7.95
CA VAL A 1 -10.02 -33.96 -6.96
C VAL A 1 -9.03 -33.09 -7.74
N SER A 2 -9.23 -31.77 -7.79
CA SER A 2 -8.40 -30.88 -8.61
C SER A 2 -7.60 -29.96 -7.70
N ALA A 3 -6.29 -30.00 -7.86
CA ALA A 3 -5.31 -29.39 -6.98
C ALA A 3 -5.37 -27.86 -7.05
N ARG A 4 -5.57 -27.26 -5.88
CA ARG A 4 -5.49 -25.83 -5.62
C ARG A 4 -4.01 -25.45 -5.65
N TRP A 5 -3.59 -24.70 -6.67
CA TRP A 5 -2.27 -24.07 -6.68
C TRP A 5 -2.25 -23.02 -5.56
N VAL A 6 -1.68 -23.41 -4.42
CA VAL A 6 -1.37 -22.51 -3.32
C VAL A 6 -0.16 -21.68 -3.77
N PHE A 7 -0.35 -20.37 -3.90
CA PHE A 7 0.74 -19.41 -4.06
C PHE A 7 1.84 -19.74 -3.03
N GLN A 8 3.01 -20.17 -3.49
CA GLN A 8 4.08 -20.69 -2.64
C GLN A 8 4.71 -19.61 -1.73
N ARG A 9 4.33 -18.34 -1.91
CA ARG A 9 4.49 -17.27 -0.93
C ARG A 9 3.16 -16.58 -0.70
N PRO A 10 2.68 -16.48 0.54
CA PRO A 10 1.59 -15.55 0.84
C PRO A 10 2.03 -14.13 0.47
N PRO A 11 1.10 -13.28 -0.01
CA PRO A 11 1.38 -11.88 -0.28
C PRO A 11 2.04 -11.22 0.94
N ILE A 12 2.92 -10.26 0.70
CA ILE A 12 3.68 -9.60 1.77
C ILE A 12 2.74 -9.03 2.83
N GLU A 13 1.61 -8.46 2.40
CA GLU A 13 0.53 -8.00 3.27
C GLU A 13 0.00 -9.12 4.20
N SER A 14 -0.28 -10.31 3.66
CA SER A 14 -0.73 -11.45 4.46
C SER A 14 0.31 -11.91 5.48
N LYS A 15 1.61 -11.83 5.15
CA LYS A 15 2.67 -12.13 6.13
C LYS A 15 2.74 -11.09 7.25
N ILE A 16 2.64 -9.81 6.89
CA ILE A 16 2.64 -8.72 7.86
C ILE A 16 1.42 -8.85 8.78
N GLN A 17 0.24 -9.15 8.23
CA GLN A 17 -0.97 -9.36 9.01
C GLN A 17 -0.83 -10.54 9.99
N SER A 18 -0.34 -11.70 9.53
CA SER A 18 -0.12 -12.85 10.41
C SER A 18 0.87 -12.55 11.54
N PHE A 19 1.93 -11.77 11.28
CA PHE A 19 2.87 -11.32 12.31
C PHE A 19 2.21 -10.41 13.35
N LEU A 20 1.34 -9.49 12.92
CA LEU A 20 0.62 -8.59 13.82
C LEU A 20 -0.41 -9.33 14.68
N ASP A 21 -1.10 -10.31 14.09
CA ASP A 21 -2.08 -11.16 14.76
C ASP A 21 -1.41 -12.03 15.85
N GLU A 22 -0.24 -12.62 15.54
CA GLU A 22 0.57 -13.38 16.51
C GLU A 22 1.01 -12.52 17.70
N GLY A 23 1.33 -11.25 17.45
CA GLY A 23 1.75 -10.30 18.47
C GLY A 23 0.61 -9.61 19.24
N SER A 24 -0.67 -9.91 18.94
CA SER A 24 -1.84 -9.16 19.45
C SER A 24 -1.67 -7.63 19.34
N SER A 25 -0.95 -7.19 18.32
CA SER A 25 -0.54 -5.79 18.17
C SER A 25 -1.49 -5.11 17.19
N THR A 26 -2.09 -4.00 17.61
CA THR A 26 -2.95 -3.21 16.72
C THR A 26 -2.07 -2.41 15.77
N ALA A 27 -2.32 -2.53 14.46
CA ALA A 27 -1.68 -1.72 13.44
C ALA A 27 -2.72 -0.88 12.70
N LEU A 28 -2.33 0.31 12.29
CA LEU A 28 -3.09 1.15 11.36
C LEU A 28 -2.53 0.96 9.96
N THR A 29 -3.35 0.46 9.04
CA THR A 29 -2.99 0.33 7.63
C THR A 29 -3.27 1.63 6.89
N ILE A 30 -2.26 2.17 6.22
CA ILE A 30 -2.37 3.36 5.38
C ILE A 30 -2.06 2.95 3.94
N VAL A 31 -3.03 3.19 3.06
CA VAL A 31 -2.89 2.96 1.62
C VAL A 31 -2.33 4.23 0.98
N TYR A 32 -1.27 4.10 0.19
CA TYR A 32 -0.56 5.25 -0.39
C TYR A 32 -1.46 6.11 -1.29
N GLU A 33 -2.30 5.45 -2.08
CA GLU A 33 -3.25 6.09 -2.98
C GLU A 33 -4.30 6.91 -2.24
N ASP A 34 -4.73 6.45 -1.07
CA ASP A 34 -5.70 7.15 -0.23
C ASP A 34 -5.02 8.28 0.56
N PHE A 35 -3.78 8.07 0.99
CA PHE A 35 -2.96 9.07 1.66
C PHE A 35 -2.71 10.31 0.80
N ILE A 36 -2.43 10.14 -0.50
CA ILE A 36 -2.25 11.27 -1.42
C ILE A 36 -3.58 11.98 -1.68
N LYS A 37 -4.69 11.23 -1.80
CA LYS A 37 -6.02 11.81 -2.07
C LYS A 37 -6.53 12.63 -0.88
N ASP A 38 -6.28 12.17 0.35
CA ASP A 38 -6.72 12.83 1.58
C ASP A 38 -5.63 12.77 2.66
N PHE A 39 -4.63 13.64 2.49
CA PHE A 39 -3.52 13.74 3.43
C PHE A 39 -3.98 14.16 4.83
N GLN A 40 -4.76 15.24 4.93
CA GLN A 40 -5.21 15.78 6.21
C GLN A 40 -6.09 14.79 6.96
N GLY A 41 -7.03 14.12 6.28
CA GLY A 41 -7.86 13.08 6.87
C GLY A 41 -7.03 11.90 7.37
N THR A 42 -6.03 11.47 6.60
CA THR A 42 -5.13 10.37 7.01
C THR A 42 -4.30 10.75 8.24
N ILE A 43 -3.76 11.97 8.32
CA ILE A 43 -3.02 12.44 9.50
C ILE A 43 -3.91 12.45 10.76
N VAL A 44 -5.18 12.84 10.64
CA VAL A 44 -6.11 12.79 11.77
C VAL A 44 -6.44 11.35 12.19
N GLN A 45 -6.58 10.43 11.23
CA GLN A 45 -6.74 9.01 11.56
C GLN A 45 -5.55 8.47 12.35
N ILE A 46 -4.32 8.83 11.95
CA ILE A 46 -3.09 8.48 12.67
C ILE A 46 -3.11 9.09 14.08
N ALA A 47 -3.44 10.37 14.21
CA ALA A 47 -3.49 11.05 15.50
C ALA A 47 -4.48 10.38 16.47
N LYS A 48 -5.69 10.08 15.97
CA LYS A 48 -6.72 9.37 16.73
C LYS A 48 -6.26 7.97 17.12
N PHE A 49 -5.56 7.27 16.24
CA PHE A 49 -5.01 5.95 16.52
C PHE A 49 -3.96 5.96 17.64
N VAL A 50 -3.12 7.01 17.69
CA VAL A 50 -2.11 7.20 18.76
C VAL A 50 -2.73 7.81 20.03
N GLY A 51 -3.99 8.25 20.00
CA GLY A 51 -4.68 8.86 21.14
C GLY A 51 -4.38 10.35 21.32
N VAL A 52 -3.92 11.03 20.27
CA VAL A 52 -3.67 12.47 20.25
C VAL A 52 -4.85 13.18 19.58
N ASP A 53 -5.34 14.24 20.22
CA ASP A 53 -6.34 15.12 19.61
C ASP A 53 -5.61 16.19 18.78
N LEU A 54 -5.80 16.12 17.45
CA LEU A 54 -5.13 16.97 16.49
C LEU A 54 -6.18 17.82 15.77
N ASP A 55 -6.03 19.14 15.89
CA ASP A 55 -6.87 20.09 15.19
C ASP A 55 -6.52 20.09 13.70
N HIS A 56 -7.49 19.71 12.87
CA HIS A 56 -7.39 19.68 11.41
C HIS A 56 -6.84 20.99 10.81
N THR A 57 -7.11 22.13 11.46
CA THR A 57 -6.69 23.45 10.97
C THR A 57 -5.19 23.72 11.12
N LYS A 58 -4.47 22.91 11.90
CA LYS A 58 -3.02 23.03 12.11
C LYS A 58 -2.19 22.11 11.20
N ILE A 59 -2.85 21.30 10.37
CA ILE A 59 -2.17 20.37 9.46
C ILE A 59 -1.85 21.11 8.17
N GLU A 60 -0.60 21.59 8.08
CA GLU A 60 -0.09 22.18 6.85
C GLU A 60 -0.02 21.10 5.75
N LEU A 61 -0.51 21.46 4.56
CA LEU A 61 -0.39 20.59 3.40
C LEU A 61 1.07 20.56 2.96
N PRO A 62 1.71 19.39 2.93
CA PRO A 62 3.05 19.29 2.40
C PRO A 62 3.01 19.57 0.90
N TYR A 63 3.96 20.38 0.43
CA TYR A 63 4.18 20.54 -1.00
C TYR A 63 4.91 19.30 -1.52
N TYR A 64 4.24 18.52 -2.37
CA TYR A 64 4.85 17.40 -3.08
C TYR A 64 4.88 17.70 -4.57
N GLU A 65 6.05 17.51 -5.17
CA GLU A 65 6.23 17.55 -6.61
C GLU A 65 6.18 16.13 -7.16
N LYS A 66 5.33 15.90 -8.19
CA LYS A 66 5.31 14.60 -8.87
C LYS A 66 6.61 14.45 -9.65
N LEU A 67 7.51 13.60 -9.15
CA LEU A 67 8.78 13.28 -9.82
C LEU A 67 8.62 12.22 -10.93
N ALA A 68 7.54 11.44 -10.88
CA ALA A 68 7.26 10.43 -11.89
C ALA A 68 6.82 11.09 -13.20
N ASP A 69 7.62 10.87 -14.23
CA ASP A 69 7.41 11.32 -15.60
C ASP A 69 6.91 10.17 -16.50
N ASP A 70 6.65 10.48 -17.77
CA ASP A 70 6.17 9.51 -18.76
C ASP A 70 7.16 8.33 -18.96
N ILE A 71 8.45 8.55 -18.69
CA ILE A 71 9.50 7.52 -18.76
C ILE A 71 9.33 6.53 -17.60
N SER A 72 9.04 7.03 -16.40
CA SER A 72 8.80 6.22 -15.20
C SER A 72 7.57 5.31 -15.37
N ASP A 73 6.51 5.82 -15.99
CA ASP A 73 5.32 5.03 -16.29
C ASP A 73 5.61 3.95 -17.35
N HIS A 74 6.39 4.31 -18.39
CA HIS A 74 6.82 3.35 -19.41
C HIS A 74 7.66 2.21 -18.80
N TRP A 75 8.58 2.53 -17.88
CA TRP A 75 9.40 1.53 -17.20
C TRP A 75 8.57 0.61 -16.31
N THR A 76 7.57 1.16 -15.61
CA THR A 76 6.65 0.37 -14.80
C THR A 76 5.88 -0.65 -15.66
N GLU A 77 5.39 -0.21 -16.81
CA GLU A 77 4.66 -1.08 -17.74
C GLU A 77 5.55 -2.15 -18.37
N ARG A 78 6.75 -1.76 -18.83
CA ARG A 78 7.76 -2.70 -19.33
C ARG A 78 8.10 -3.76 -18.30
N PHE A 79 8.34 -3.36 -17.06
CA PHE A 79 8.63 -4.26 -15.97
C PHE A 79 7.49 -5.24 -15.71
N ARG A 80 6.22 -4.77 -15.69
CA ARG A 80 5.05 -5.66 -15.54
C ARG A 80 4.97 -6.70 -16.64
N ILE A 81 5.17 -6.30 -17.90
CA ILE A 81 5.14 -7.20 -19.06
C ILE A 81 6.27 -8.24 -18.98
N GLU A 82 7.48 -7.80 -18.66
CA GLU A 82 8.66 -8.67 -18.58
C GLU A 82 8.54 -9.69 -17.44
N LEU A 83 7.98 -9.29 -16.30
CA LEU A 83 7.81 -10.16 -15.13
C LEU A 83 6.80 -11.28 -15.36
N GLN A 84 5.83 -11.05 -16.25
CA GLN A 84 4.73 -11.97 -16.53
C GLN A 84 4.87 -12.72 -17.86
N LYS A 85 5.96 -12.50 -18.59
CA LYS A 85 6.19 -13.04 -19.93
C LYS A 85 6.09 -14.58 -20.00
N ASP A 86 6.49 -15.25 -18.93
CA ASP A 86 6.49 -16.72 -18.82
C ASP A 86 5.34 -17.24 -17.94
N TRP A 87 4.40 -16.38 -17.54
CA TRP A 87 3.29 -16.75 -16.67
C TRP A 87 2.10 -17.26 -17.49
N SER A 88 1.53 -18.38 -17.07
CA SER A 88 0.35 -18.98 -17.73
C SER A 88 -0.92 -18.17 -17.54
N ASN A 89 -0.96 -17.30 -16.51
CA ASN A 89 -2.04 -16.38 -16.22
C ASN A 89 -1.45 -14.98 -15.98
N ILE A 90 -1.92 -14.01 -16.76
CA ILE A 90 -1.52 -12.60 -16.65
C ILE A 90 -2.43 -11.92 -15.62
N ILE A 91 -1.83 -11.11 -14.75
CA ILE A 91 -2.47 -10.31 -13.71
C ILE A 91 -2.14 -8.84 -14.01
N TRP A 92 -3.16 -8.00 -14.10
CA TRP A 92 -3.04 -6.57 -14.39
C TRP A 92 -2.98 -5.74 -13.12
#